data_AF-A0A7C6G1N3-F1
#
_entry.id   AF-A0A7C6G1N3-F1
#
_cell.length_a   1.000
_cell.length_b   1.000
_cell.length_c   1.000
_cell.angle_alpha   90.00
_cell.angle_beta   90.00
_cell.angle_gamma   90.00
#
_symmetry.space_group_name_H-M   'P 1'
#
loop_
_entity.id
_entity.type
_entity.pdbx_description
1 polymer ?
#
loop_
_entity_poly.entity_id
_entity_poly.type
_entity_poly.pdbx_seq_one_letter_code
_entity_poly.pdbx_strand_id
1 'polypeptide(L)'
;MRKLLLSIAILLSSLTLSAQADLGRQLWRNFNFGWDVYRTQDYRWRNIFIGSGYYYHFETFPKVYVYGGININWSKYTLYSNGRYGMDESNSYLRTTSFSVPLYAGYQVFKTSGFSLNLYTGPTFEMIVKSKLDRYPYDKINRFQTGWTTGSILQFLYLFRARVAYSYYPMSLLSDYNMPRSAFTVSIGF
;
A
#
# COMPACT_ATOMS: atom_id res chain seq x y z
N MET A 1 -21.80 19.51 -37.65
CA MET A 1 -20.51 19.06 -37.08
C MET A 1 -20.02 19.91 -35.90
N ARG A 2 -19.88 21.24 -36.00
CA ARG A 2 -19.42 22.10 -34.87
C ARG A 2 -20.23 21.97 -33.56
N LYS A 3 -21.56 21.88 -33.64
CA LYS A 3 -22.43 21.76 -32.45
C LYS A 3 -22.24 20.42 -31.71
N LEU A 4 -22.04 19.31 -32.43
CA LEU A 4 -21.83 17.97 -31.87
C LEU A 4 -20.50 17.87 -31.11
N LEU A 5 -19.43 18.45 -31.66
CA LEU A 5 -18.11 18.50 -31.02
C LEU A 5 -18.13 19.34 -29.72
N LEU A 6 -18.88 20.45 -29.72
CA LEU A 6 -19.05 21.27 -28.52
C LEU A 6 -19.81 20.52 -27.42
N SER A 7 -20.88 19.79 -27.79
CA SER A 7 -21.65 18.96 -26.86
C SER A 7 -20.83 17.83 -26.25
N ILE A 8 -19.99 17.15 -27.05
CA ILE A 8 -19.07 16.11 -26.57
C ILE A 8 -18.01 16.69 -25.64
N ALA A 9 -17.45 17.86 -25.98
CA ALA A 9 -16.47 18.55 -25.12
C ALA A 9 -17.08 19.03 -23.80
N ILE A 10 -18.34 19.46 -23.78
CA ILE A 10 -19.07 19.84 -22.56
C ILE A 10 -19.40 18.60 -21.71
N LEU A 11 -19.78 17.48 -22.34
CA LEU A 11 -20.01 16.19 -21.65
C LEU A 11 -18.72 15.62 -21.06
N LEU A 12 -17.64 15.60 -21.82
CA LEU A 12 -16.33 15.16 -21.33
C LEU A 12 -15.81 16.08 -20.23
N SER A 13 -15.94 17.40 -20.38
CA SER A 13 -15.49 18.34 -19.34
C SER A 13 -16.33 18.23 -18.06
N SER A 14 -17.66 18.14 -18.16
CA SER A 14 -18.54 17.92 -17.00
C SER A 14 -18.33 16.57 -16.32
N LEU A 15 -18.06 15.49 -17.07
CA LEU A 15 -17.66 14.20 -16.52
C LEU A 15 -16.29 14.28 -15.82
N THR A 16 -15.31 14.98 -16.38
CA THR A 16 -13.99 15.16 -15.75
C THR A 16 -14.06 16.00 -14.48
N LEU A 17 -14.87 17.07 -14.45
CA LEU A 17 -15.08 17.90 -13.26
C LEU A 17 -15.79 17.15 -12.13
N SER A 18 -16.82 16.36 -12.46
CA SER A 18 -17.52 15.50 -11.50
C SER A 18 -16.62 14.39 -10.96
N ALA A 19 -15.86 13.72 -11.83
CA ALA A 19 -14.89 12.69 -11.45
C ALA A 19 -13.75 13.26 -10.59
N GLN A 20 -13.32 14.50 -10.84
CA GLN A 20 -12.28 15.18 -10.07
C GLN A 20 -12.75 15.55 -8.65
N ALA A 21 -13.99 16.03 -8.50
CA ALA A 21 -14.58 16.32 -7.20
C ALA A 21 -14.82 15.04 -6.37
N ASP A 22 -15.23 13.94 -7.01
CA ASP A 22 -15.36 12.64 -6.35
C ASP A 22 -14.00 12.07 -5.93
N LEU A 23 -12.98 12.20 -6.79
CA LEU A 23 -11.62 11.73 -6.50
C LEU A 23 -11.05 12.39 -5.24
N GLY A 24 -11.10 13.71 -5.12
CA GLY A 24 -10.58 14.41 -3.95
C GLY A 24 -11.28 13.98 -2.64
N ARG A 25 -12.60 13.81 -2.70
CA ARG A 25 -13.39 13.32 -1.56
C ARG A 25 -13.03 11.89 -1.19
N GLN A 26 -12.83 11.02 -2.17
CA GLN A 26 -12.39 9.64 -1.92
C GLN A 26 -10.97 9.59 -1.36
N LEU A 27 -10.05 10.41 -1.88
CA LEU A 27 -8.69 10.47 -1.35
C LEU A 27 -8.67 10.93 0.12
N TRP A 28 -9.54 11.86 0.50
CA TRP A 28 -9.67 12.23 1.91
C TRP A 28 -10.26 11.10 2.76
N ARG A 29 -11.38 10.51 2.29
CA ARG A 29 -12.10 9.41 2.94
C ARG A 29 -11.42 8.05 2.88
N ASN A 30 -10.22 7.97 2.33
CA ASN A 30 -9.45 6.73 2.29
C ASN A 30 -8.01 6.97 2.77
N PHE A 31 -7.74 8.17 3.30
CA PHE A 31 -6.48 8.50 3.92
C PHE A 31 -6.23 7.54 5.08
N ASN A 32 -5.02 7.00 5.13
CA ASN A 32 -4.62 6.07 6.16
C ASN A 32 -3.17 6.29 6.58
N PHE A 33 -2.92 5.96 7.84
CA PHE A 33 -1.60 5.82 8.42
C PHE A 33 -1.45 4.37 8.88
N GLY A 34 -0.32 3.75 8.55
CA GLY A 34 -0.10 2.34 8.86
C GLY A 34 1.31 2.01 9.29
N TRP A 35 1.42 0.83 9.86
CA TRP A 35 2.64 0.25 10.38
C TRP A 35 2.72 -1.21 9.95
N ASP A 36 3.86 -1.57 9.34
CA ASP A 36 4.19 -2.94 9.00
C ASP A 36 5.30 -3.45 9.91
N VAL A 37 5.19 -4.72 10.30
CA VAL A 37 6.21 -5.38 11.10
C VAL A 37 6.41 -6.82 10.66
N TYR A 38 7.67 -7.25 10.65
CA TYR A 38 8.05 -8.64 10.51
C TYR A 38 9.41 -8.89 11.15
N ARG A 39 9.59 -10.06 11.72
CA ARG A 39 10.84 -10.45 12.39
C ARG A 39 11.15 -11.91 12.07
N THR A 40 12.39 -12.15 11.67
CA THR A 40 12.99 -13.48 11.58
C THR A 40 14.22 -13.53 12.50
N GLN A 41 14.95 -14.64 12.46
CA GLN A 41 16.27 -14.75 13.08
C GLN A 41 17.36 -13.95 12.33
N ASP A 42 17.16 -13.66 11.04
CA ASP A 42 18.16 -13.00 10.18
C ASP A 42 17.97 -11.48 10.10
N TYR A 43 16.73 -11.01 10.19
CA TYR A 43 16.43 -9.59 10.14
C TYR A 43 15.10 -9.23 10.80
N ARG A 44 14.91 -7.93 11.04
CA ARG A 44 13.61 -7.34 11.39
C ARG A 44 13.26 -6.20 10.44
N TRP A 45 12.10 -6.26 9.83
CA TRP A 45 11.53 -5.17 9.03
C TRP A 45 10.47 -4.42 9.83
N ARG A 46 10.55 -3.09 9.82
CA ARG A 46 9.52 -2.16 10.27
C ARG A 46 9.28 -1.14 9.19
N ASN A 47 8.03 -0.88 8.84
CA ASN A 47 7.65 0.18 7.92
C ASN A 47 6.61 1.07 8.57
N ILE A 48 6.69 2.38 8.37
CA ILE A 48 5.55 3.27 8.58
C ILE A 48 5.14 3.83 7.22
N PHE A 49 3.85 4.03 7.02
CA PHE A 49 3.36 4.60 5.77
C PHE A 49 2.18 5.52 5.98
N ILE A 50 2.05 6.46 5.05
CA ILE A 50 0.83 7.22 4.84
C ILE A 50 0.38 6.98 3.41
N GLY A 51 -0.93 6.93 3.19
CA GLY A 51 -1.43 6.72 1.85
C GLY A 51 -2.90 7.03 1.72
N SER A 52 -3.36 6.96 0.48
CA SER A 52 -4.76 7.07 0.13
C SER A 52 -5.03 6.39 -1.21
N GLY A 53 -6.31 6.25 -1.55
CA GLY A 53 -6.71 5.70 -2.83
C GLY A 53 -8.18 5.87 -3.13
N TYR A 54 -8.61 5.14 -4.15
CA TYR A 54 -9.93 5.20 -4.74
C TYR A 54 -10.58 3.82 -4.71
N TYR A 55 -11.87 3.77 -4.37
CA TYR A 55 -12.67 2.54 -4.47
C TYR A 55 -13.62 2.66 -5.65
N TYR A 56 -13.62 1.66 -6.51
CA TYR A 56 -14.64 1.48 -7.53
C TYR A 56 -15.51 0.27 -7.16
N HIS A 57 -16.80 0.49 -7.00
CA HIS A 57 -17.78 -0.57 -6.78
C HIS A 57 -18.48 -0.89 -8.10
N PHE A 58 -18.70 -2.17 -8.37
CA PHE A 58 -19.43 -2.59 -9.56
C PHE A 58 -20.93 -2.48 -9.32
N GLU A 59 -21.67 -1.84 -10.23
CA GLU A 59 -23.12 -1.68 -10.12
C GLU A 59 -23.85 -3.04 -10.08
N THR A 60 -23.39 -3.98 -10.91
CA THR A 60 -23.96 -5.34 -11.00
C THR A 60 -23.65 -6.19 -9.76
N PHE A 61 -22.56 -5.90 -9.06
CA PHE A 61 -22.10 -6.64 -7.89
C PHE A 61 -21.69 -5.67 -6.79
N PRO A 62 -22.63 -5.04 -6.08
CA PRO A 62 -22.34 -3.93 -5.16
C PRO A 62 -21.51 -4.33 -3.95
N LYS A 63 -21.37 -5.64 -3.67
CA LYS A 63 -20.47 -6.17 -2.64
C LYS A 63 -19.03 -6.29 -3.12
N VAL A 64 -18.77 -6.27 -4.43
CA VAL A 64 -17.43 -6.39 -5.01
C VAL A 64 -16.92 -5.00 -5.32
N TYR A 65 -15.64 -4.77 -5.04
CA TYR A 65 -14.97 -3.54 -5.40
C TYR A 65 -13.53 -3.79 -5.85
N VAL A 66 -12.98 -2.83 -6.57
CA VAL A 66 -11.53 -2.70 -6.76
C VAL A 66 -11.03 -1.43 -6.10
N TYR A 67 -9.78 -1.44 -5.71
CA TYR A 67 -9.10 -0.31 -5.12
C TYR A 67 -7.76 -0.08 -5.80
N GLY A 68 -7.45 1.19 -6.05
CA GLY A 68 -6.12 1.64 -6.41
C GLY A 68 -5.69 2.77 -5.49
N GLY A 69 -4.47 2.70 -4.97
CA GLY A 69 -3.94 3.71 -4.06
C GLY A 69 -2.47 4.05 -4.28
N ILE A 70 -2.00 4.98 -3.47
CA ILE A 70 -0.60 5.36 -3.38
C ILE A 70 -0.23 5.53 -1.90
N ASN A 71 0.91 4.96 -1.51
CA ASN A 71 1.49 5.17 -0.19
C ASN A 71 2.92 5.69 -0.32
N ILE A 72 3.32 6.48 0.66
CA ILE A 72 4.71 6.84 0.94
C ILE A 72 5.14 6.00 2.14
N ASN A 73 6.26 5.31 2.01
CA ASN A 73 6.75 4.33 2.98
C ASN A 73 8.11 4.75 3.52
N TRP A 74 8.32 4.56 4.81
CA TRP A 74 9.62 4.68 5.47
C TRP A 74 9.92 3.39 6.21
N SER A 75 10.84 2.63 5.63
CA SER A 75 11.20 1.30 6.09
C SER A 75 12.54 1.31 6.80
N LYS A 76 12.64 0.46 7.82
CA LYS A 76 13.86 0.13 8.56
C LYS A 76 14.00 -1.38 8.64
N TYR A 77 15.12 -1.87 8.16
CA TYR A 77 15.60 -3.24 8.29
C TYR A 77 16.73 -3.25 9.31
N THR A 78 16.57 -4.05 10.35
CA THR A 78 17.67 -4.40 11.25
C THR A 78 18.21 -5.73 10.75
N LEU A 79 19.42 -5.72 10.21
CA LEU A 79 20.12 -6.92 9.73
C LEU A 79 20.93 -7.42 10.91
N TYR A 80 20.63 -8.64 11.39
CA TYR A 80 21.31 -9.18 12.55
C TYR A 80 22.70 -9.68 12.17
N SER A 81 23.74 -9.37 12.95
CA SER A 81 25.13 -9.72 12.61
C SER A 81 25.36 -11.23 12.53
N ASN A 82 24.65 -12.01 13.34
CA ASN A 82 24.65 -13.47 13.30
C ASN A 82 23.64 -14.06 12.29
N GLY A 83 22.93 -13.21 11.55
CA GLY A 83 21.95 -13.60 10.55
C GLY A 83 22.54 -13.75 9.17
N ARG A 84 21.81 -14.41 8.27
CA ARG A 84 22.20 -14.63 6.87
C ARG A 84 22.51 -13.34 6.09
N TYR A 85 21.95 -12.22 6.50
CA TYR A 85 22.09 -10.91 5.84
C TYR A 85 22.93 -9.92 6.66
N GLY A 86 23.66 -10.40 7.68
CA GLY A 86 24.57 -9.57 8.46
C GLY A 86 25.60 -8.92 7.53
N MET A 87 25.83 -7.62 7.72
CA MET A 87 26.78 -6.85 6.91
C MET A 87 28.08 -6.57 7.67
N ASP A 88 28.02 -6.55 9.00
CA ASP A 88 29.14 -6.25 9.90
C ASP A 88 29.10 -7.14 11.16
N GLU A 89 30.11 -7.02 12.01
CA GLU A 89 30.19 -7.69 13.33
C GLU A 89 29.06 -7.26 14.29
N SER A 90 28.43 -6.12 14.02
CA SER A 90 27.29 -5.58 14.77
C SER A 90 26.04 -5.49 13.90
N ASN A 91 24.87 -5.30 14.52
CA ASN A 91 23.62 -5.16 13.76
C ASN A 91 23.66 -3.92 12.85
N SER A 92 23.45 -4.14 11.56
CA SER A 92 23.42 -3.08 10.56
C SER A 92 21.98 -2.59 10.31
N TYR A 93 21.82 -1.30 9.99
CA TYR A 93 20.51 -0.70 9.78
C TYR A 93 20.32 -0.17 8.36
N LEU A 94 19.68 -0.98 7.51
CA LEU A 94 19.22 -0.52 6.20
C LEU A 94 17.91 0.26 6.34
N ARG A 95 17.86 1.48 5.83
CA ARG A 95 16.66 2.33 5.80
C ARG A 95 16.30 2.66 4.38
N THR A 96 15.02 2.57 4.04
CA THR A 96 14.53 2.90 2.70
C THR A 96 13.36 3.87 2.74
N THR A 97 13.24 4.67 1.69
CA THR A 97 12.05 5.47 1.39
C THR A 97 11.54 5.04 0.03
N SER A 98 10.24 4.78 -0.06
CA SER A 98 9.62 4.24 -1.28
C SER A 98 8.20 4.77 -1.48
N PHE A 99 7.76 4.72 -2.73
CA PHE A 99 6.35 4.84 -3.08
C PHE A 99 5.79 3.46 -3.35
N SER A 100 4.58 3.18 -2.91
CA SER A 100 3.90 1.93 -3.25
C SER A 100 2.51 2.16 -3.81
N VAL A 101 2.14 1.35 -4.79
CA VAL A 101 0.83 1.34 -5.45
C VAL A 101 0.14 0.01 -5.13
N PRO A 102 -0.68 -0.05 -4.08
CA PRO A 102 -1.57 -1.18 -3.83
C PRO A 102 -2.71 -1.19 -4.85
N LEU A 103 -2.90 -2.33 -5.52
CA LEU A 103 -4.05 -2.60 -6.38
C LEU A 103 -4.72 -3.88 -5.89
N TYR A 104 -5.96 -3.81 -5.41
CA TYR A 104 -6.63 -5.00 -4.89
C TYR A 104 -8.10 -5.05 -5.25
N ALA A 105 -8.61 -6.27 -5.36
CA ALA A 105 -10.04 -6.55 -5.38
C ALA A 105 -10.49 -6.92 -3.97
N GLY A 106 -11.74 -6.58 -3.64
CA GLY A 106 -12.30 -6.95 -2.34
C GLY A 106 -13.79 -7.25 -2.41
N TYR A 107 -14.26 -7.82 -1.32
CA TYR A 107 -15.62 -8.27 -1.11
C TYR A 107 -16.12 -7.82 0.25
N GLN A 108 -17.28 -7.16 0.27
CA GLN A 108 -17.99 -6.78 1.48
C GLN A 108 -18.70 -7.99 2.07
N VAL A 109 -18.11 -8.54 3.13
CA VAL A 109 -18.64 -9.69 3.86
C VAL A 109 -19.87 -9.29 4.65
N PHE A 110 -19.81 -8.14 5.32
CA PHE A 110 -20.86 -7.71 6.22
C PHE A 110 -20.98 -6.18 6.26
N LYS A 111 -22.20 -5.67 6.46
CA LYS A 111 -22.48 -4.26 6.67
C LYS A 111 -23.73 -4.09 7.52
N THR A 112 -23.62 -3.25 8.54
CA THR A 112 -24.75 -2.67 9.30
C THR A 112 -24.73 -1.15 9.14
N SER A 113 -25.58 -0.46 9.89
CA SER A 113 -25.58 1.00 9.94
C SER A 113 -24.20 1.52 10.36
N GLY A 114 -23.65 1.08 11.49
CA GLY A 114 -22.39 1.61 12.04
C GLY A 114 -21.10 0.88 11.62
N PHE A 115 -21.18 -0.32 11.03
CA PHE A 115 -20.01 -1.16 10.78
C PHE A 115 -20.02 -1.77 9.39
N SER A 116 -18.83 -1.96 8.80
CA SER A 116 -18.67 -2.82 7.63
C SER A 116 -17.38 -3.63 7.73
N LEU A 117 -17.40 -4.86 7.22
CA LEU A 117 -16.23 -5.72 7.13
C LEU A 117 -16.03 -6.12 5.67
N ASN A 118 -14.85 -5.81 5.16
CA ASN A 118 -14.41 -6.18 3.82
C ASN A 118 -13.20 -7.11 3.92
N LEU A 119 -13.13 -8.07 3.01
CA LEU A 119 -11.92 -8.84 2.73
C LEU A 119 -11.36 -8.40 1.39
N TYR A 120 -10.05 -8.40 1.24
CA TYR A 120 -9.42 -8.01 0.00
C TYR A 120 -8.12 -8.76 -0.26
N THR A 121 -7.75 -8.83 -1.53
CA THR A 121 -6.45 -9.34 -1.94
C THR A 121 -6.00 -8.75 -3.26
N GLY A 122 -4.70 -8.63 -3.45
CA GLY A 122 -4.13 -8.18 -4.71
C GLY A 122 -2.67 -7.75 -4.61
N PRO A 123 -2.07 -7.36 -5.74
CA PRO A 123 -0.68 -6.96 -5.79
C PRO A 123 -0.41 -5.60 -5.12
N THR A 124 0.85 -5.40 -4.77
CA THR A 124 1.39 -4.11 -4.36
C THR A 124 2.72 -3.91 -5.06
N PHE A 125 2.84 -2.83 -5.81
CA PHE A 125 4.09 -2.46 -6.48
C PHE A 125 4.79 -1.40 -5.66
N GLU A 126 6.07 -1.57 -5.36
CA GLU A 126 6.86 -0.64 -4.57
C GLU A 126 8.10 -0.21 -5.36
N MET A 127 8.38 1.10 -5.33
CA MET A 127 9.56 1.71 -5.92
C MET A 127 10.38 2.41 -4.83
N ILE A 128 11.54 1.85 -4.52
CA ILE A 128 12.49 2.39 -3.56
C ILE A 128 13.32 3.50 -4.21
N VAL A 129 13.06 4.73 -3.79
CA VAL A 129 13.72 5.93 -4.31
C VAL A 129 15.02 6.23 -3.55
N LYS A 130 15.10 5.85 -2.27
CA LYS A 130 16.25 6.13 -1.41
C LYS A 130 16.55 4.96 -0.48
N SER A 131 17.83 4.70 -0.28
CA SER A 131 18.35 3.67 0.61
C SER A 131 19.60 4.16 1.32
N LYS A 132 19.74 3.77 2.60
CA LYS A 132 20.93 4.03 3.40
C LYS A 132 21.25 2.84 4.29
N LEU A 133 22.50 2.39 4.31
CA LEU A 133 23.03 1.44 5.28
C LEU A 133 23.86 2.22 6.30
N ASP A 134 23.47 2.17 7.58
CA ASP A 134 24.17 2.83 8.69
C ASP A 134 24.57 4.28 8.42
N ARG A 135 23.63 5.02 7.81
CA ARG A 135 23.68 6.45 7.43
C ARG A 135 24.34 6.74 6.08
N TYR A 136 25.07 5.80 5.50
CA TYR A 136 25.71 5.94 4.18
C TYR A 136 24.78 5.52 3.05
N PRO A 137 24.86 6.13 1.85
CA PRO A 137 24.15 5.64 0.68
C PRO A 137 24.45 4.16 0.42
N TYR A 138 23.44 3.40 0.00
CA TYR A 138 23.59 1.96 -0.25
C TYR A 138 22.75 1.55 -1.45
N ASP A 139 23.38 1.11 -2.54
CA ASP A 139 22.70 0.89 -3.82
C ASP A 139 22.51 -0.59 -4.20
N LYS A 140 23.01 -1.52 -3.38
CA LYS A 140 22.85 -2.98 -3.60
C LYS A 140 21.47 -3.48 -3.16
N ILE A 141 20.43 -2.78 -3.62
CA ILE A 141 19.03 -3.11 -3.37
C ILE A 141 18.26 -3.20 -4.69
N ASN A 142 17.31 -4.13 -4.74
CA ASN A 142 16.35 -4.19 -5.83
C ASN A 142 15.29 -3.12 -5.60
N ARG A 143 15.35 -2.05 -6.38
CA ARG A 143 14.52 -0.86 -6.19
C ARG A 143 13.05 -1.09 -6.51
N PHE A 144 12.77 -1.93 -7.50
CA PHE A 144 11.42 -2.36 -7.80
C PHE A 144 11.09 -3.64 -7.04
N GLN A 145 9.97 -3.61 -6.34
CA GLN A 145 9.50 -4.71 -5.50
C GLN A 145 8.04 -4.96 -5.86
N THR A 146 7.69 -6.23 -6.03
CA THR A 146 6.29 -6.64 -6.20
C THR A 146 5.93 -7.53 -5.02
N GLY A 147 4.80 -7.25 -4.39
CA GLY A 147 4.24 -8.06 -3.33
C GLY A 147 2.79 -8.42 -3.61
N TRP A 148 2.29 -9.40 -2.86
CA TRP A 148 0.88 -9.77 -2.82
C TRP A 148 0.36 -9.57 -1.40
N THR A 149 -0.77 -8.89 -1.27
CA THR A 149 -1.38 -8.57 0.01
C THR A 149 -2.74 -9.25 0.11
N THR A 150 -3.05 -9.76 1.30
CA THR A 150 -4.38 -10.21 1.68
C THR A 150 -4.73 -9.59 3.02
N GLY A 151 -5.98 -9.19 3.23
CA GLY A 151 -6.34 -8.54 4.48
C GLY A 151 -7.82 -8.28 4.65
N SER A 152 -8.14 -7.63 5.76
CA SER A 152 -9.46 -7.20 6.12
C SER A 152 -9.49 -5.70 6.42
N ILE A 153 -10.63 -5.08 6.15
CA ILE A 153 -10.92 -3.68 6.49
C ILE A 153 -12.20 -3.67 7.30
N LEU A 154 -12.10 -3.20 8.54
CA LEU A 154 -13.23 -2.93 9.42
C LEU A 154 -13.51 -1.42 9.38
N GLN A 155 -14.64 -1.03 8.82
CA GLN A 155 -15.18 0.32 8.98
C GLN A 155 -16.04 0.37 10.24
N PHE A 156 -15.90 1.43 11.03
CA PHE A 156 -16.68 1.66 12.24
C PHE A 156 -17.02 3.15 12.39
N LEU A 157 -18.11 3.45 13.09
CA LEU A 157 -18.61 4.82 13.29
C LEU A 157 -18.80 5.59 11.98
N TYR A 158 -19.20 4.90 10.90
CA TYR A 158 -19.45 5.44 9.55
C TYR A 158 -18.24 6.07 8.84
N LEU A 159 -17.15 6.32 9.55
CA LEU A 159 -16.02 7.11 9.08
C LEU A 159 -14.72 6.31 9.20
N PHE A 160 -14.38 5.81 10.38
CA PHE A 160 -13.06 5.24 10.59
C PHE A 160 -12.91 3.87 9.97
N ARG A 161 -11.70 3.57 9.50
CA ARG A 161 -11.32 2.29 8.93
C ARG A 161 -10.08 1.76 9.62
N ALA A 162 -10.19 0.58 10.21
CA ALA A 162 -9.04 -0.20 10.66
C ALA A 162 -8.75 -1.30 9.63
N ARG A 163 -7.49 -1.51 9.32
CA ARG A 163 -7.02 -2.55 8.39
C ARG A 163 -6.05 -3.46 9.10
N VAL A 164 -6.21 -4.76 8.84
CA VAL A 164 -5.24 -5.79 9.19
C VAL A 164 -4.90 -6.56 7.93
N ALA A 165 -3.63 -6.71 7.62
CA ALA A 165 -3.20 -7.39 6.40
C ALA A 165 -1.93 -8.19 6.59
N TYR A 166 -1.72 -9.13 5.68
CA TYR A 166 -0.47 -9.82 5.48
C TYR A 166 0.00 -9.60 4.04
N SER A 167 1.26 -9.23 3.89
CA SER A 167 1.89 -9.00 2.60
C SER A 167 3.12 -9.88 2.44
N TYR A 168 3.32 -10.42 1.24
CA TYR A 168 4.50 -11.19 0.87
C TYR A 168 5.14 -10.61 -0.40
N TYR A 169 6.43 -10.33 -0.33
CA TYR A 169 7.27 -9.81 -1.40
C TYR A 169 8.28 -10.89 -1.79
N PRO A 170 8.02 -11.66 -2.87
CA PRO A 170 8.90 -12.74 -3.29
C PRO A 170 10.24 -12.27 -3.83
N MET A 171 10.31 -11.05 -4.39
CA MET A 171 11.57 -10.50 -4.88
C MET A 171 12.47 -10.17 -3.71
N SER A 172 13.75 -10.54 -3.84
CA SER A 172 14.74 -10.16 -2.84
C SER A 172 14.85 -8.64 -2.72
N LEU A 173 14.97 -8.13 -1.49
CA LEU A 173 15.30 -6.73 -1.26
C LEU A 173 16.76 -6.42 -1.61
N LEU A 174 17.67 -7.30 -1.20
CA LEU A 174 19.11 -7.12 -1.38
C LEU A 174 19.53 -7.79 -2.69
N SER A 175 20.31 -7.10 -3.52
CA SER A 175 20.70 -7.64 -4.83
C SER A 175 21.65 -8.84 -4.69
N ASP A 176 22.48 -8.87 -3.65
CA ASP A 176 23.49 -9.90 -3.42
C ASP A 176 22.97 -11.11 -2.63
N TYR A 177 21.73 -11.05 -2.13
CA TYR A 177 21.15 -12.10 -1.28
C TYR A 177 19.77 -12.50 -1.77
N ASN A 178 19.26 -13.65 -1.31
CA ASN A 178 17.85 -14.01 -1.44
C ASN A 178 17.09 -13.62 -0.16
N MET A 179 16.73 -12.35 -0.05
CA MET A 179 16.02 -11.76 1.09
C MET A 179 14.57 -11.39 0.69
N PRO A 180 13.67 -12.37 0.49
CA PRO A 180 12.25 -12.07 0.34
C PRO A 180 11.71 -11.48 1.63
N ARG A 181 10.63 -10.72 1.55
CA ARG A 181 10.07 -10.01 2.71
C ARG A 181 8.62 -10.38 2.93
N SER A 182 8.21 -10.44 4.18
CA SER A 182 6.81 -10.50 4.56
C SER A 182 6.51 -9.40 5.56
N ALA A 183 5.24 -9.04 5.70
CA ALA A 183 4.79 -8.03 6.66
C ALA A 183 3.43 -8.40 7.22
N PHE A 184 3.25 -8.19 8.51
CA PHE A 184 1.93 -7.97 9.10
C PHE A 184 1.69 -6.46 9.19
N THR A 185 0.58 -6.02 8.63
CA THR A 185 0.20 -4.61 8.52
C THR A 185 -0.97 -4.32 9.44
N VAL A 186 -0.85 -3.21 10.17
CA VAL A 186 -1.98 -2.57 10.84
C VAL A 186 -2.06 -1.13 10.36
N SER A 187 -3.23 -0.69 9.91
CA SER A 187 -3.43 0.72 9.57
C SER A 187 -4.77 1.24 10.08
N ILE A 188 -4.83 2.55 10.32
CA ILE A 188 -6.05 3.26 10.67
C ILE A 188 -6.22 4.47 9.76
N GLY A 189 -7.46 4.79 9.43
CA GLY A 189 -7.79 5.86 8.51
C GLY A 189 -9.25 6.26 8.56
N PHE A 190 -9.64 7.04 7.55
CA PHE A 190 -11.01 7.49 7.30
C PHE A 190 -11.64 6.73 6.13
#